data_AF-Q3B0J4-F1
#
_entry.id   AF-Q3B0J4-F1
#
_cell.length_a   1.000
_cell.length_b   1.000
_cell.length_c   1.000
_cell.angle_alpha   90.00
_cell.angle_beta   90.00
_cell.angle_gamma   90.00
#
_symmetry.space_group_name_H-M   'P 1'
#
loop_
_entity.id
_entity.type
_entity.pdbx_description
1 polymer ?
#
loop_
_entity_poly.entity_id
_entity_poly.type
_entity_poly.pdbx_seq_one_letter_code
_entity_poly.pdbx_strand_id
1 'polypeptide(L)'
;MLLDTLMEVRRRSEALIAGLEPEDLGLQGMANASPPKWHLAHTTWFFDTFVLQPYLTGHRPCDPRWSYQFNSYYDSVGERHPRSERGLLSRPPIREILEWRADVDAGLTQLLGQEPTPELRTLVELGLQHEQQHQELLLMDLLDGFSRQPLEPTYSGDADLKTRTNPRQWLAFEGGILEIGAQNNSFHFDNETPRHRVWLDPFQISDELISNAEYQTFIDDGGYQRPELWMSDGWGLVRQHGWTQPRYWRDAHDEFGLAGRQRRDPAAPVRHLSWFEADAFARWSACRLPTEAEWEHACALHGPAMHHAHGVLWQWTASPYRPYPGFRPPPGAIGEYNGKFMSSQMVLRGSCWLTPPGHSRDTYRNFFPPFSRWMAAGVRLAR
;
A
#
# COMPACT_ATOMS: atom_id res chain seq x y z
N MET A 1 8.48 -17.14 18.65
CA MET A 1 7.83 -15.83 18.39
C MET A 1 8.17 -15.29 17.00
N LEU A 2 9.42 -14.88 16.68
CA LEU A 2 9.74 -14.35 15.34
C LEU A 2 9.49 -15.35 14.21
N LEU A 3 10.00 -16.58 14.35
CA LEU A 3 9.78 -17.65 13.38
C LEU A 3 8.29 -17.96 13.21
N ASP A 4 7.52 -18.05 14.30
CA ASP A 4 6.09 -18.33 14.24
C ASP A 4 5.32 -17.23 13.49
N THR A 5 5.61 -15.96 13.79
CA THR A 5 5.03 -14.81 13.08
C THR A 5 5.43 -14.81 11.61
N LEU A 6 6.69 -15.11 11.30
CA LEU A 6 7.18 -15.22 9.93
C LEU A 6 6.44 -16.31 9.17
N MET A 7 6.34 -17.52 9.72
CA MET A 7 5.62 -18.62 9.09
C MET A 7 4.13 -18.33 8.93
N GLU A 8 3.51 -17.61 9.85
CA GLU A 8 2.12 -17.17 9.73
C GLU A 8 1.93 -16.17 8.58
N VAL A 9 2.81 -15.17 8.48
CA VAL A 9 2.82 -14.24 7.34
C VAL A 9 3.01 -15.02 6.03
N ARG A 10 3.90 -16.00 6.00
CA ARG A 10 4.17 -16.77 4.78
C ARG A 10 3.01 -17.66 4.36
N ARG A 11 2.34 -18.31 5.31
CA ARG A 11 1.09 -19.06 5.04
C ARG A 11 -0.03 -18.16 4.54
N ARG A 12 -0.14 -16.92 5.06
CA ARG A 12 -1.13 -15.96 4.58
C ARG A 12 -0.94 -15.65 3.09
N SER A 13 0.28 -15.46 2.61
CA SER A 13 0.55 -15.21 1.18
C SER A 13 0.04 -16.35 0.28
N GLU A 14 0.20 -17.61 0.71
CA GLU A 14 -0.31 -18.78 -0.01
C GLU A 14 -1.83 -18.88 0.07
N ALA A 15 -2.41 -18.60 1.24
CA ALA A 15 -3.86 -18.58 1.41
C ALA A 15 -4.55 -17.56 0.48
N LEU A 16 -3.89 -16.42 0.18
CA LEU A 16 -4.42 -15.40 -0.73
C LEU A 16 -4.50 -15.86 -2.20
N ILE A 17 -3.77 -16.90 -2.59
CA ILE A 17 -3.81 -17.41 -3.97
C ILE A 17 -4.46 -18.78 -4.10
N ALA A 18 -4.84 -19.41 -2.99
CA ALA A 18 -5.30 -20.80 -2.97
C ALA A 18 -6.58 -21.04 -3.79
N GLY A 19 -7.43 -20.02 -3.92
CA GLY A 19 -8.68 -20.08 -4.70
C GLY A 19 -8.57 -19.52 -6.12
N LEU A 20 -7.38 -19.12 -6.57
CA LEU A 20 -7.18 -18.54 -7.90
C LEU A 20 -6.89 -19.63 -8.94
N GLU A 21 -7.36 -19.41 -10.17
CA GLU A 21 -7.03 -20.27 -11.29
C GLU A 21 -5.59 -20.00 -11.77
N PRO A 22 -4.92 -20.96 -12.42
CA PRO A 22 -3.57 -20.76 -12.97
C PRO A 22 -3.43 -19.52 -13.88
N GLU A 23 -4.48 -19.17 -14.62
CA GLU A 23 -4.56 -18.01 -15.49
C GLU A 23 -4.53 -16.69 -14.71
N ASP A 24 -5.24 -16.62 -13.57
CA ASP A 24 -5.28 -15.44 -12.70
C ASP A 24 -3.91 -15.12 -12.12
N LEU A 25 -3.13 -16.17 -11.81
CA LEU A 25 -1.79 -16.05 -11.24
C LEU A 25 -0.78 -15.39 -12.20
N GLY A 26 -1.08 -15.37 -13.51
CA GLY A 26 -0.29 -14.70 -14.54
C GLY A 26 -0.77 -13.28 -14.89
N LEU A 27 -1.90 -12.83 -14.35
CA LEU A 27 -2.57 -11.61 -14.79
C LEU A 27 -1.81 -10.34 -14.35
N GLN A 28 -1.55 -9.44 -15.30
CA GLN A 28 -1.01 -8.10 -15.03
C GLN A 28 -1.95 -7.03 -15.62
N GLY A 29 -2.82 -6.44 -14.78
CA GLY A 29 -3.84 -5.48 -15.23
C GLY A 29 -3.28 -4.16 -15.79
N MET A 30 -2.10 -3.75 -15.34
CA MET A 30 -1.42 -2.53 -15.80
C MET A 30 0.10 -2.62 -15.60
N ALA A 31 0.85 -1.73 -16.24
CA ALA A 31 2.31 -1.70 -16.18
C ALA A 31 2.89 -1.60 -14.75
N ASN A 32 2.15 -0.98 -13.82
CA ASN A 32 2.55 -0.88 -12.42
C ASN A 32 2.11 -2.09 -11.57
N ALA A 33 1.20 -2.92 -12.05
CA ALA A 33 0.77 -4.12 -11.34
C ALA A 33 1.78 -5.24 -11.54
N SER A 34 1.75 -6.24 -10.66
CA SER A 34 2.50 -7.49 -10.82
C SER A 34 1.55 -8.70 -10.72
N PRO A 35 1.83 -9.79 -11.44
CA PRO A 35 1.05 -11.01 -11.29
C PRO A 35 1.10 -11.58 -9.87
N PRO A 36 0.03 -12.22 -9.37
CA PRO A 36 0.04 -12.89 -8.07
C PRO A 36 1.21 -13.85 -7.88
N LYS A 37 1.57 -14.64 -8.92
CA LYS A 37 2.75 -15.52 -8.86
C LYS A 37 4.06 -14.77 -8.72
N TRP A 38 4.16 -13.57 -9.30
CA TRP A 38 5.36 -12.73 -9.17
C TRP A 38 5.52 -12.24 -7.73
N HIS A 39 4.43 -11.87 -7.05
CA HIS A 39 4.48 -11.47 -5.63
C HIS A 39 5.02 -12.59 -4.74
N LEU A 40 4.50 -13.81 -4.88
CA LEU A 40 4.97 -14.97 -4.10
C LEU A 40 6.43 -15.29 -4.37
N ALA A 41 6.83 -15.27 -5.63
CA ALA A 41 8.21 -15.54 -6.00
C ALA A 41 9.15 -14.42 -5.53
N HIS A 42 8.73 -13.16 -5.59
CA HIS A 42 9.52 -12.01 -5.16
C HIS A 42 9.75 -11.99 -3.64
N THR A 43 8.73 -12.27 -2.83
CA THR A 43 8.92 -12.34 -1.38
C THR A 43 9.79 -13.54 -0.99
N THR A 44 9.70 -14.65 -1.74
CA THR A 44 10.62 -15.79 -1.59
C THR A 44 12.05 -15.44 -1.97
N TRP A 45 12.23 -14.74 -3.09
CA TRP A 45 13.52 -14.21 -3.54
C TRP A 45 14.20 -13.32 -2.50
N PHE A 46 13.43 -12.48 -1.79
CA PHE A 46 13.98 -11.61 -0.74
C PHE A 46 14.68 -12.44 0.34
N PHE A 47 14.01 -13.46 0.89
CA PHE A 47 14.59 -14.31 1.93
C PHE A 47 15.71 -15.19 1.39
N ASP A 48 15.58 -15.75 0.19
CA ASP A 48 16.65 -16.51 -0.44
C ASP A 48 17.94 -15.67 -0.58
N THR A 49 17.81 -14.46 -1.12
CA THR A 49 18.93 -13.58 -1.47
C THR A 49 19.56 -12.90 -0.25
N PHE A 50 18.74 -12.27 0.60
CA PHE A 50 19.26 -11.44 1.68
C PHE A 50 19.45 -12.22 2.98
N VAL A 51 18.71 -13.32 3.20
CA VAL A 51 18.74 -14.06 4.47
C VAL A 51 19.45 -15.40 4.34
N LEU A 52 19.03 -16.29 3.45
CA LEU A 52 19.59 -17.65 3.43
C LEU A 52 20.99 -17.71 2.80
N GLN A 53 21.20 -17.07 1.65
CA GLN A 53 22.51 -17.04 1.00
C GLN A 53 23.64 -16.52 1.91
N PRO A 54 23.47 -15.43 2.69
CA PRO A 54 24.56 -14.92 3.52
C PRO A 54 24.68 -15.60 4.90
N TYR A 55 23.59 -16.16 5.43
CA TYR A 55 23.55 -16.60 6.84
C TYR A 55 23.37 -18.11 7.05
N LEU A 56 22.90 -18.88 6.05
CA LEU A 56 22.74 -20.32 6.16
C LEU A 56 23.84 -21.07 5.39
N THR A 57 24.86 -21.55 6.11
CA THR A 57 25.96 -22.32 5.52
C THR A 57 25.46 -23.55 4.77
N GLY A 58 25.85 -23.69 3.50
CA GLY A 58 25.47 -24.81 2.64
C GLY A 58 24.11 -24.63 1.95
N HIS A 59 23.44 -23.50 2.14
CA HIS A 59 22.25 -23.14 1.39
C HIS A 59 22.53 -23.10 -0.11
N ARG A 60 21.63 -23.68 -0.90
CA ARG A 60 21.71 -23.64 -2.37
C ARG A 60 20.79 -22.52 -2.88
N PRO A 61 21.33 -21.47 -3.50
CA PRO A 61 20.50 -20.39 -4.03
C PRO A 61 19.58 -20.90 -5.14
N CYS A 62 18.51 -20.15 -5.41
CA CYS A 62 17.68 -20.40 -6.59
C CYS A 62 18.47 -20.27 -7.91
N ASP A 63 17.86 -20.74 -8.99
CA ASP A 63 18.38 -20.54 -10.34
C ASP A 63 18.66 -19.04 -10.59
N PRO A 64 19.85 -18.63 -11.06
CA PRO A 64 20.17 -17.22 -11.30
C PRO A 64 19.17 -16.49 -12.22
N ARG A 65 18.52 -17.21 -13.14
CA ARG A 65 17.46 -16.66 -14.01
C ARG A 65 16.22 -16.24 -13.23
N TRP A 66 15.98 -16.82 -12.05
CA TRP A 66 14.89 -16.43 -11.17
C TRP A 66 15.24 -15.16 -10.40
N SER A 67 16.51 -15.00 -10.01
CA SER A 67 16.98 -13.72 -9.44
C SER A 67 16.74 -12.55 -10.41
N TYR A 68 17.03 -12.73 -11.71
CA TYR A 68 16.70 -11.73 -12.74
C TYR A 68 15.20 -11.43 -12.85
N GLN A 69 14.34 -12.47 -12.79
CA GLN A 69 12.89 -12.30 -12.93
C GLN A 69 12.22 -11.67 -11.70
N PHE A 70 12.73 -11.97 -10.51
CA PHE A 70 12.10 -11.64 -9.24
C PHE A 70 12.83 -10.55 -8.46
N ASN A 71 13.97 -10.04 -8.91
CA ASN A 71 14.49 -8.77 -8.42
C ASN A 71 13.51 -7.64 -8.78
N SER A 72 13.02 -6.92 -7.77
CA SER A 72 12.05 -5.84 -7.94
C SER A 72 12.70 -4.57 -8.50
N TYR A 73 13.68 -4.07 -7.77
CA TYR A 73 14.33 -2.79 -8.03
C TYR A 73 15.73 -2.69 -7.43
N TYR A 74 16.34 -3.74 -6.87
CA TYR A 74 17.66 -3.64 -6.25
C TYR A 74 18.75 -3.59 -7.32
N ASP A 75 19.15 -2.38 -7.69
CA ASP A 75 20.10 -2.14 -8.79
C ASP A 75 21.50 -2.64 -8.42
N SER A 76 21.87 -2.57 -7.13
CA SER A 76 23.11 -3.15 -6.60
C SER A 76 23.15 -4.68 -6.60
N VAL A 77 22.00 -5.36 -6.71
CA VAL A 77 21.94 -6.83 -6.77
C VAL A 77 22.12 -7.33 -8.21
N GLY A 78 21.59 -6.61 -9.20
CA GLY A 78 21.80 -6.92 -10.62
C GLY A 78 20.68 -6.46 -11.54
N GLU A 79 20.78 -6.87 -12.81
CA GLU A 79 19.74 -6.63 -13.81
C GLU A 79 18.40 -7.28 -13.43
N ARG A 80 17.30 -6.76 -13.99
CA ARG A 80 15.95 -7.26 -13.73
C ARG A 80 15.10 -7.30 -14.98
N HIS A 81 14.11 -8.20 -14.96
CA HIS A 81 13.04 -8.20 -15.96
C HIS A 81 12.22 -6.90 -15.87
N PRO A 82 11.85 -6.26 -17.00
CA PRO A 82 11.07 -5.03 -16.99
C PRO A 82 9.75 -5.20 -16.24
N ARG A 83 9.45 -4.26 -15.32
CA ARG A 83 8.23 -4.31 -14.48
C ARG A 83 6.95 -4.41 -15.33
N SER A 84 6.88 -3.63 -16.41
CA SER A 84 5.73 -3.59 -17.33
C SER A 84 5.49 -4.88 -18.11
N GLU A 85 6.42 -5.83 -18.05
CA GLU A 85 6.40 -7.06 -18.84
C GLU A 85 6.34 -8.32 -17.96
N ARG A 86 6.12 -8.18 -16.64
CA ARG A 86 6.06 -9.33 -15.72
C ARG A 86 4.96 -10.33 -16.08
N GLY A 87 3.84 -9.86 -16.61
CA GLY A 87 2.72 -10.68 -17.09
C GLY A 87 3.00 -11.46 -18.38
N LEU A 88 4.12 -11.18 -19.07
CA LEU A 88 4.55 -11.96 -20.24
C LEU A 88 5.26 -13.27 -19.84
N LEU A 89 5.66 -13.40 -18.58
CA LEU A 89 6.41 -14.55 -18.08
C LEU A 89 5.46 -15.71 -17.75
N SER A 90 5.33 -16.69 -18.65
CA SER A 90 4.57 -17.92 -18.36
C SER A 90 5.32 -18.90 -17.44
N ARG A 91 6.63 -18.72 -17.26
CA ARG A 91 7.51 -19.52 -16.41
C ARG A 91 8.21 -18.65 -15.36
N PRO A 92 8.64 -19.23 -14.22
CA PRO A 92 8.27 -20.56 -13.73
C PRO A 92 6.75 -20.70 -13.46
N PRO A 93 6.18 -21.92 -13.56
CA PRO A 93 4.80 -22.18 -13.17
C PRO A 93 4.65 -22.06 -11.65
N ILE A 94 3.44 -21.82 -11.17
CA ILE A 94 3.20 -21.62 -9.73
C ILE A 94 3.68 -22.80 -8.87
N ARG A 95 3.55 -24.04 -9.34
CA ARG A 95 4.05 -25.23 -8.62
C ARG A 95 5.54 -25.15 -8.28
N GLU A 96 6.37 -24.68 -9.20
CA GLU A 96 7.83 -24.57 -8.99
C GLU A 96 8.15 -23.41 -8.03
N ILE A 97 7.34 -22.35 -8.05
CA ILE A 97 7.46 -21.24 -7.09
C ILE A 97 7.11 -21.73 -5.68
N LEU A 98 6.04 -22.52 -5.53
CA LEU A 98 5.63 -23.09 -4.23
C LEU A 98 6.64 -24.10 -3.69
N GLU A 99 7.22 -24.94 -4.56
CA GLU A 99 8.32 -25.85 -4.19
C GLU A 99 9.53 -25.08 -3.66
N TRP A 100 10.00 -24.06 -4.40
CA TRP A 100 11.10 -23.20 -3.94
C TRP A 100 10.78 -22.47 -2.64
N ARG A 101 9.54 -22.02 -2.50
CA ARG A 101 9.06 -21.33 -1.31
C ARG A 101 9.10 -22.24 -0.09
N ALA A 102 8.69 -23.51 -0.23
CA ALA A 102 8.82 -24.50 0.83
C ALA A 102 10.29 -24.78 1.21
N ASP A 103 11.21 -24.83 0.24
CA ASP A 103 12.64 -24.99 0.49
C ASP A 103 13.21 -23.79 1.28
N VAL A 104 12.83 -22.56 0.90
CA VAL A 104 13.20 -21.34 1.64
C VAL A 104 12.63 -21.35 3.06
N ASP A 105 11.40 -21.81 3.25
CA ASP A 105 10.76 -21.90 4.57
C ASP A 105 11.46 -22.91 5.48
N ALA A 106 11.89 -24.05 4.92
CA ALA A 106 12.71 -25.03 5.62
C ALA A 106 14.07 -24.43 6.02
N GLY A 107 14.72 -23.69 5.11
CA GLY A 107 15.96 -22.98 5.40
C GLY A 107 15.82 -21.92 6.49
N LEU A 108 14.74 -21.13 6.45
CA LEU A 108 14.42 -20.13 7.47
C LEU A 108 14.15 -20.78 8.82
N THR A 109 13.43 -21.90 8.84
CA THR A 109 13.18 -22.68 10.06
C THR A 109 14.48 -23.23 10.65
N GLN A 110 15.40 -23.74 9.81
CA GLN A 110 16.70 -24.19 10.26
C GLN A 110 17.54 -23.03 10.82
N LEU A 111 17.60 -21.92 10.09
CA LEU A 111 18.40 -20.75 10.46
C LEU A 111 17.92 -20.11 11.77
N LEU A 112 16.59 -20.01 11.95
CA LEU A 112 15.95 -19.39 13.11
C LEU A 112 15.63 -20.40 14.23
N GLY A 113 16.09 -21.64 14.11
CA GLY A 113 16.07 -22.63 15.20
C GLY A 113 17.03 -22.28 16.33
N GLN A 114 17.95 -21.34 16.09
CA GLN A 114 18.84 -20.74 17.09
C GLN A 114 18.49 -19.25 17.24
N GLU A 115 18.91 -18.65 18.35
CA GLU A 115 18.70 -17.21 18.58
C GLU A 115 19.47 -16.39 17.54
N PRO A 116 18.79 -15.60 16.68
CA PRO A 116 19.46 -14.83 15.65
C PRO A 116 20.23 -13.65 16.25
N THR A 117 21.31 -13.22 15.59
CA THR A 117 21.97 -11.96 15.95
C THR A 117 21.00 -10.78 15.76
N PRO A 118 21.22 -9.63 16.44
CA PRO A 118 20.39 -8.45 16.25
C PRO A 118 20.23 -8.03 14.79
N GLU A 119 21.30 -8.12 14.00
CA GLU A 119 21.29 -7.75 12.58
C GLU A 119 20.41 -8.70 11.75
N LEU A 120 20.55 -10.01 11.97
CA LEU A 120 19.73 -11.02 11.29
C LEU A 120 18.25 -10.89 11.70
N ARG A 121 17.98 -10.61 12.99
CA ARG A 121 16.63 -10.34 13.49
C ARG A 121 15.99 -9.16 12.76
N THR A 122 16.67 -8.03 12.69
CA THR A 122 16.17 -6.84 11.98
C THR A 122 15.92 -7.13 10.49
N LEU A 123 16.80 -7.90 9.86
CA LEU A 123 16.65 -8.27 8.45
C LEU A 123 15.45 -9.19 8.19
N VAL A 124 15.25 -10.19 9.05
CA VAL A 124 14.09 -11.09 8.96
C VAL A 124 12.79 -10.35 9.25
N GLU A 125 12.79 -9.45 10.24
CA GLU A 125 11.64 -8.58 10.51
C GLU A 125 11.33 -7.67 9.31
N LEU A 126 12.35 -7.12 8.65
CA LEU A 126 12.17 -6.36 7.41
C LEU A 126 11.57 -7.22 6.30
N GLY A 127 12.09 -8.42 6.08
CA GLY A 127 11.55 -9.34 5.06
C GLY A 127 10.10 -9.74 5.31
N LEU A 128 9.74 -9.94 6.59
CA LEU A 128 8.36 -10.22 7.00
C LEU A 128 7.43 -9.05 6.68
N GLN A 129 7.86 -7.83 7.02
CA GLN A 129 7.08 -6.61 6.80
C GLN A 129 6.98 -6.28 5.29
N HIS A 130 8.04 -6.55 4.53
CA HIS A 130 8.05 -6.51 3.07
C HIS A 130 7.04 -7.50 2.47
N GLU A 131 6.95 -8.72 2.99
CA GLU A 131 5.97 -9.68 2.52
C GLU A 131 4.53 -9.25 2.83
N GLN A 132 4.28 -8.61 3.97
CA GLN A 132 2.97 -8.02 4.29
C GLN A 132 2.59 -6.88 3.33
N GLN A 133 3.55 -6.04 2.91
CA GLN A 133 3.29 -5.06 1.84
C GLN A 133 2.89 -5.76 0.53
N HIS A 134 3.53 -6.87 0.21
CA HIS A 134 3.21 -7.66 -0.98
C HIS A 134 1.88 -8.41 -0.91
N GLN A 135 1.41 -8.79 0.27
CA GLN A 135 0.07 -9.35 0.46
C GLN A 135 -1.01 -8.33 0.13
N GLU A 136 -0.81 -7.09 0.58
CA GLU A 136 -1.69 -5.98 0.26
C GLU A 136 -1.67 -5.66 -1.25
N LEU A 137 -0.47 -5.52 -1.83
CA LEU A 137 -0.30 -5.23 -3.26
C LEU A 137 -0.89 -6.33 -4.15
N LEU A 138 -0.74 -7.60 -3.78
CA LEU A 138 -1.28 -8.74 -4.52
C LEU A 138 -2.79 -8.60 -4.73
N LEU A 139 -3.53 -8.27 -3.66
CA LEU A 139 -4.98 -8.11 -3.74
C LEU A 139 -5.39 -6.89 -4.55
N MET A 140 -4.67 -5.78 -4.42
CA MET A 140 -4.94 -4.60 -5.23
C MET A 140 -4.61 -4.82 -6.73
N ASP A 141 -3.55 -5.59 -7.03
CA ASP A 141 -3.12 -5.89 -8.40
C ASP A 141 -4.07 -6.88 -9.07
N LEU A 142 -4.52 -7.88 -8.31
CA LEU A 142 -5.56 -8.81 -8.72
C LEU A 142 -6.88 -8.07 -9.00
N LEU A 143 -7.30 -7.16 -8.13
CA LEU A 143 -8.48 -6.32 -8.34
C LEU A 143 -8.39 -5.55 -9.66
N ASP A 144 -7.26 -4.89 -9.94
CA ASP A 144 -7.09 -4.17 -11.21
C ASP A 144 -7.21 -5.13 -12.41
N GLY A 145 -6.60 -6.31 -12.33
CA GLY A 145 -6.70 -7.35 -13.36
C GLY A 145 -8.13 -7.83 -13.59
N PHE A 146 -8.84 -8.20 -12.53
CA PHE A 146 -10.21 -8.70 -12.57
C PHE A 146 -11.19 -7.65 -13.07
N SER A 147 -10.99 -6.39 -12.67
CA SER A 147 -11.84 -5.26 -13.07
C SER A 147 -11.87 -5.00 -14.59
N ARG A 148 -10.90 -5.57 -15.33
CA ARG A 148 -10.75 -5.44 -16.79
C ARG A 148 -11.25 -6.65 -17.56
N GLN A 149 -11.57 -7.75 -16.88
CA GLN A 149 -12.09 -8.94 -17.53
C GLN A 149 -13.57 -8.75 -17.86
N PRO A 150 -14.01 -9.05 -19.10
CA PRO A 150 -15.42 -8.93 -19.49
C PRO A 150 -16.38 -9.79 -18.66
N LEU A 151 -15.88 -10.87 -18.08
CA LEU A 151 -16.66 -11.77 -17.23
C LEU A 151 -16.73 -11.31 -15.76
N GLU A 152 -16.02 -10.23 -15.40
CA GLU A 152 -16.06 -9.62 -14.07
C GLU A 152 -15.92 -10.63 -12.92
N PRO A 153 -14.82 -11.42 -12.89
CA PRO A 153 -14.65 -12.50 -11.92
C PRO A 153 -14.58 -11.97 -10.49
N THR A 154 -15.07 -12.78 -9.55
CA THR A 154 -15.01 -12.51 -8.10
C THR A 154 -13.83 -13.24 -7.50
N TYR A 155 -13.02 -12.55 -6.69
CA TYR A 155 -11.98 -13.20 -5.88
C TYR A 155 -12.59 -13.93 -4.68
N SER A 156 -13.40 -13.23 -3.88
CA SER A 156 -14.18 -13.84 -2.79
C SER A 156 -15.32 -12.92 -2.37
N GLY A 157 -16.51 -13.49 -2.15
CA GLY A 157 -17.73 -12.72 -1.83
C GLY A 157 -17.66 -11.88 -0.54
N ASP A 158 -16.72 -12.19 0.36
CA ASP A 158 -16.51 -11.49 1.63
C ASP A 158 -15.25 -10.62 1.66
N ALA A 159 -14.52 -10.49 0.54
CA ALA A 159 -13.22 -9.82 0.50
C ALA A 159 -13.29 -8.27 0.47
N ASP A 160 -14.46 -7.69 0.29
CA ASP A 160 -14.63 -6.23 0.20
C ASP A 160 -14.90 -5.53 1.54
N LEU A 161 -14.62 -4.22 1.55
CA LEU A 161 -14.83 -3.33 2.68
C LEU A 161 -16.32 -3.23 3.04
N LYS A 162 -16.68 -3.54 4.29
CA LYS A 162 -18.06 -3.47 4.81
C LYS A 162 -18.29 -2.26 5.75
N THR A 163 -17.35 -1.32 5.79
CA THR A 163 -17.38 -0.16 6.68
C THR A 163 -18.31 0.93 6.14
N ARG A 164 -19.01 1.61 7.06
CA ARG A 164 -19.83 2.80 6.78
C ARG A 164 -19.32 3.99 7.60
N THR A 165 -19.42 5.18 7.03
CA THR A 165 -19.12 6.46 7.70
C THR A 165 -20.30 6.93 8.55
N ASN A 166 -20.01 7.59 9.66
CA ASN A 166 -21.01 8.32 10.44
C ASN A 166 -21.00 9.82 10.07
N PRO A 167 -21.99 10.61 10.54
CA PRO A 167 -21.91 12.06 10.43
C PRO A 167 -20.63 12.59 11.08
N ARG A 168 -19.79 13.26 10.29
CA ARG A 168 -18.47 13.74 10.73
C ARG A 168 -18.56 14.80 11.84
N GLN A 169 -17.56 14.80 12.69
CA GLN A 169 -17.21 15.86 13.62
C GLN A 169 -15.82 16.41 13.28
N TRP A 170 -15.54 17.63 13.75
CA TRP A 170 -14.25 18.28 13.57
C TRP A 170 -13.47 18.23 14.88
N LEU A 171 -12.34 17.53 14.87
CA LEU A 171 -11.40 17.49 15.99
C LEU A 171 -10.47 18.70 15.89
N ALA A 172 -10.43 19.52 16.92
CA ALA A 172 -9.69 20.78 16.95
C ALA A 172 -8.32 20.64 17.63
N PHE A 173 -7.32 21.32 17.09
CA PHE A 173 -5.95 21.33 17.57
C PHE A 173 -5.47 22.78 17.72
N GLU A 174 -4.89 23.10 18.87
CA GLU A 174 -4.34 24.42 19.16
C GLU A 174 -3.01 24.70 18.42
N GLY A 175 -2.41 23.69 17.79
CA GLY A 175 -1.10 23.79 17.16
C GLY A 175 0.07 23.84 18.16
N GLY A 176 1.27 24.15 17.66
CA GLY A 176 2.51 24.26 18.43
C GLY A 176 3.64 23.39 17.90
N ILE A 177 4.73 23.32 18.67
CA ILE A 177 5.87 22.44 18.40
C ILE A 177 5.58 21.05 18.94
N LEU A 178 5.65 20.05 18.07
CA LEU A 178 5.51 18.65 18.43
C LEU A 178 6.54 17.79 17.70
N GLU A 179 6.60 16.50 18.04
CA GLU A 179 7.48 15.55 17.37
C GLU A 179 6.70 14.49 16.61
N ILE A 180 7.12 14.22 15.37
CA ILE A 180 6.63 13.12 14.54
C ILE A 180 7.76 12.15 14.22
N GLY A 181 7.40 10.92 13.85
CA GLY A 181 8.30 9.84 13.50
C GLY A 181 8.43 8.76 14.57
N ALA A 182 8.89 7.59 14.12
CA ALA A 182 8.96 6.38 14.94
C ALA A 182 9.96 6.51 16.10
N GLN A 183 9.63 5.84 17.21
CA GLN A 183 10.55 5.60 18.32
C GLN A 183 11.28 4.27 18.12
N ASN A 184 12.50 4.15 18.63
CA ASN A 184 13.38 2.99 18.40
C ASN A 184 12.98 1.70 19.18
N ASN A 185 11.73 1.57 19.63
CA ASN A 185 11.29 0.52 20.55
C ASN A 185 10.48 -0.60 19.88
N SER A 186 10.19 -0.47 18.58
CA SER A 186 9.46 -1.44 17.78
C SER A 186 9.86 -1.31 16.31
N PHE A 187 9.56 -2.32 15.49
CA PHE A 187 9.83 -2.27 14.06
C PHE A 187 9.24 -1.01 13.40
N HIS A 188 10.02 -0.40 12.54
CA HIS A 188 9.65 0.71 11.67
C HIS A 188 10.51 0.62 10.40
N PHE A 189 9.99 1.10 9.28
CA PHE A 189 10.81 1.33 8.10
C PHE A 189 11.71 2.55 8.33
N ASP A 190 12.87 2.55 7.68
CA ASP A 190 13.85 3.64 7.74
C ASP A 190 13.23 5.01 7.43
N ASN A 191 12.26 5.05 6.50
CA ASN A 191 11.58 6.27 6.07
C ASN A 191 10.74 6.99 7.15
N GLU A 192 10.56 6.38 8.32
CA GLU A 192 9.80 6.95 9.45
C GLU A 192 10.68 7.61 10.51
N THR A 193 11.99 7.55 10.30
CA THR A 193 13.00 8.04 11.24
C THR A 193 13.94 9.03 10.54
N PRO A 194 14.64 9.88 11.32
CA PRO A 194 14.52 10.05 12.77
C PRO A 194 13.24 10.78 13.19
N ARG A 195 12.82 10.54 14.43
CA ARG A 195 11.83 11.38 15.10
C ARG A 195 12.37 12.82 15.18
N HIS A 196 11.55 13.80 14.81
CA HIS A 196 12.00 15.19 14.70
C HIS A 196 10.86 16.17 15.01
N ARG A 197 11.24 17.41 15.33
CA ARG A 197 10.30 18.49 15.64
C ARG A 197 9.69 19.09 14.39
N VAL A 198 8.39 19.37 14.45
CA VAL A 198 7.62 20.11 13.45
C VAL A 198 6.77 21.16 14.15
N TRP A 199 6.49 22.27 13.46
CA TRP A 199 5.50 23.25 13.88
C TRP A 199 4.19 22.98 13.14
N LEU A 200 3.08 22.93 13.87
CA LEU A 200 1.74 22.95 13.29
C LEU A 200 1.01 24.22 13.73
N ASP A 201 0.37 24.91 12.80
CA ASP A 201 -0.62 25.94 13.14
C ASP A 201 -1.91 25.29 13.67
N PRO A 202 -2.79 26.04 14.36
CA PRO A 202 -4.09 25.52 14.74
C PRO A 202 -4.86 25.00 13.51
N PHE A 203 -5.45 23.81 13.62
CA PHE A 203 -6.19 23.18 12.53
C PHE A 203 -7.36 22.35 13.07
N GLN A 204 -8.26 21.97 12.18
CA GLN A 204 -9.23 20.92 12.46
C GLN A 204 -9.10 19.77 11.47
N ILE A 205 -9.33 18.54 11.92
CA ILE A 205 -9.39 17.35 11.06
C ILE A 205 -10.72 16.63 11.27
N SER A 206 -11.28 16.09 10.19
CA SER A 206 -12.48 15.26 10.25
C SER A 206 -12.18 13.99 11.04
N ASP A 207 -13.09 13.57 11.93
CA ASP A 207 -13.04 12.27 12.62
C ASP A 207 -13.42 11.11 11.69
N GLU A 208 -14.07 11.39 10.56
CA GLU A 208 -14.56 10.42 9.59
C GLU A 208 -13.91 10.57 8.21
N LEU A 209 -13.99 9.50 7.40
CA LEU A 209 -13.67 9.53 5.96
C LEU A 209 -14.86 10.09 5.16
N ILE A 210 -14.60 10.51 3.92
CA ILE A 210 -15.66 10.93 3.00
C ILE A 210 -16.41 9.72 2.45
N SER A 211 -17.73 9.80 2.41
CA SER A 211 -18.59 8.75 1.89
C SER A 211 -18.79 8.82 0.37
N ASN A 212 -19.25 7.71 -0.22
CA ASN A 212 -19.67 7.65 -1.62
C ASN A 212 -20.78 8.66 -1.94
N ALA A 213 -21.74 8.91 -1.03
CA ALA A 213 -22.82 9.87 -1.25
C ALA A 213 -22.33 11.32 -1.34
N GLU A 214 -21.36 11.68 -0.50
CA GLU A 214 -20.74 13.00 -0.53
C GLU A 214 -19.91 13.20 -1.78
N TYR A 215 -19.16 12.17 -2.17
CA TYR A 215 -18.40 12.19 -3.42
C TYR A 215 -19.31 12.24 -4.65
N GLN A 216 -20.48 11.60 -4.60
CA GLN A 216 -21.50 11.74 -5.64
C GLN A 216 -21.99 13.18 -5.76
N THR A 217 -22.17 13.90 -4.64
CA THR A 217 -22.56 15.32 -4.66
C THR A 217 -21.51 16.18 -5.37
N PHE A 218 -20.22 15.89 -5.15
CA PHE A 218 -19.13 16.55 -5.89
C PHE A 218 -19.20 16.28 -7.40
N ILE A 219 -19.47 15.03 -7.81
CA ILE A 219 -19.64 14.67 -9.22
C ILE A 219 -20.86 15.40 -9.82
N ASP A 220 -21.99 15.39 -9.12
CA ASP A 220 -23.25 15.98 -9.57
C ASP A 220 -23.15 17.51 -9.71
N ASP A 221 -22.33 18.17 -8.89
CA ASP A 221 -22.01 19.61 -8.97
C ASP A 221 -20.88 19.93 -9.98
N GLY A 222 -20.63 19.03 -10.93
CA GLY A 222 -19.69 19.24 -12.02
C GLY A 222 -18.22 19.10 -11.62
N GLY A 223 -17.91 18.35 -10.55
CA GLY A 223 -16.56 18.24 -9.99
C GLY A 223 -15.48 17.82 -11.00
N TYR A 224 -15.83 16.98 -11.98
CA TYR A 224 -14.92 16.52 -13.04
C TYR A 224 -14.97 17.41 -14.31
N GLN A 225 -15.76 18.49 -14.30
CA GLN A 225 -15.96 19.41 -15.43
C GLN A 225 -15.44 20.82 -15.13
N ARG A 226 -15.01 21.07 -13.89
CA ARG A 226 -14.65 22.38 -13.35
C ARG A 226 -13.13 22.52 -13.11
N PRO A 227 -12.36 23.05 -14.06
CA PRO A 227 -10.89 23.09 -13.99
C PRO A 227 -10.34 23.84 -12.77
N GLU A 228 -11.08 24.82 -12.25
CA GLU A 228 -10.69 25.62 -11.09
C GLU A 228 -10.56 24.79 -9.78
N LEU A 229 -11.18 23.60 -9.75
CA LEU A 229 -11.10 22.69 -8.60
C LEU A 229 -9.81 21.85 -8.60
N TRP A 230 -9.07 21.78 -9.69
CA TRP A 230 -7.99 20.79 -9.87
C TRP A 230 -6.59 21.42 -9.85
N MET A 231 -5.57 20.62 -9.49
CA MET A 231 -4.19 20.98 -9.84
C MET A 231 -4.05 20.86 -11.37
N SER A 232 -3.17 21.66 -11.98
CA SER A 232 -2.97 21.66 -13.43
C SER A 232 -2.68 20.26 -14.00
N ASP A 233 -1.77 19.51 -13.38
CA ASP A 233 -1.42 18.15 -13.80
C ASP A 233 -2.62 17.18 -13.67
N GLY A 234 -3.39 17.31 -12.58
CA GLY A 234 -4.62 16.55 -12.37
C GLY A 234 -5.67 16.83 -13.43
N TRP A 235 -5.90 18.11 -13.77
CA TRP A 235 -6.81 18.50 -14.84
C TRP A 235 -6.36 17.97 -16.22
N GLY A 236 -5.04 17.97 -16.46
CA GLY A 236 -4.45 17.34 -17.64
C GLY A 236 -4.83 15.87 -17.76
N LEU A 237 -4.68 15.11 -16.67
CA LEU A 237 -5.02 13.68 -16.62
C LEU A 237 -6.52 13.40 -16.74
N VAL A 238 -7.37 14.21 -16.07
CA VAL A 238 -8.83 14.11 -16.20
C VAL A 238 -9.25 14.22 -17.66
N ARG A 239 -8.70 15.21 -18.40
CA ARG A 239 -8.99 15.38 -19.84
C ARG A 239 -8.39 14.29 -20.70
N GLN A 240 -7.14 13.89 -20.44
CA GLN A 240 -6.42 12.88 -21.23
C GLN A 240 -7.10 11.51 -21.15
N HIS A 241 -7.61 11.14 -19.98
CA HIS A 241 -8.16 9.81 -19.70
C HIS A 241 -9.69 9.80 -19.58
N GLY A 242 -10.36 10.94 -19.70
CA GLY A 242 -11.81 11.05 -19.58
C GLY A 242 -12.33 10.61 -18.22
N TRP A 243 -11.65 10.98 -17.12
CA TRP A 243 -12.10 10.62 -15.78
C TRP A 243 -13.38 11.39 -15.45
N THR A 244 -14.40 10.66 -14.98
CA THR A 244 -15.71 11.23 -14.57
C THR A 244 -16.16 10.78 -13.19
N GLN A 245 -15.49 9.76 -12.65
CA GLN A 245 -15.84 9.08 -11.40
C GLN A 245 -14.64 8.24 -10.90
N PRO A 246 -14.62 7.80 -9.62
CA PRO A 246 -13.61 6.93 -9.05
C PRO A 246 -13.37 5.66 -9.86
N ARG A 247 -12.15 5.10 -9.79
CA ARG A 247 -11.63 4.12 -10.76
C ARG A 247 -12.53 2.92 -11.03
N TYR A 248 -13.12 2.35 -9.97
CA TYR A 248 -13.92 1.13 -10.08
C TYR A 248 -15.42 1.36 -9.94
N TRP A 249 -15.89 2.61 -9.91
CA TRP A 249 -17.31 2.87 -10.13
C TRP A 249 -17.69 2.41 -11.54
N ARG A 250 -18.87 1.80 -11.65
CA ARG A 250 -19.41 1.27 -12.91
C ARG A 250 -20.55 2.16 -13.36
N ASP A 251 -21.69 1.56 -13.69
CA ASP A 251 -22.92 2.28 -14.00
C ASP A 251 -23.35 3.18 -12.83
N ALA A 252 -24.48 3.88 -12.95
CA ALA A 252 -24.89 4.95 -12.04
C ALA A 252 -24.82 4.59 -10.54
N HIS A 253 -24.92 3.31 -10.18
CA HIS A 253 -25.02 2.89 -8.80
C HIS A 253 -24.18 1.67 -8.41
N ASP A 254 -23.35 1.15 -9.30
CA ASP A 254 -22.56 -0.04 -9.03
C ASP A 254 -21.08 0.32 -8.87
N GLU A 255 -20.35 -0.55 -8.18
CA GLU A 255 -18.90 -0.53 -8.10
C GLU A 255 -18.36 -1.95 -8.26
N PHE A 256 -17.12 -2.06 -8.70
CA PHE A 256 -16.42 -3.34 -8.78
C PHE A 256 -15.35 -3.42 -7.69
N GLY A 257 -15.35 -4.52 -6.95
CA GLY A 257 -14.37 -4.81 -5.90
C GLY A 257 -13.90 -6.27 -5.95
N LEU A 258 -13.22 -6.73 -4.90
CA LEU A 258 -12.75 -8.12 -4.81
C LEU A 258 -13.90 -9.13 -4.68
N ALA A 259 -15.07 -8.68 -4.24
CA ALA A 259 -16.30 -9.46 -4.23
C ALA A 259 -17.03 -9.45 -5.59
N GLY A 260 -16.44 -8.84 -6.61
CA GLY A 260 -17.04 -8.66 -7.94
C GLY A 260 -17.86 -7.38 -8.04
N ARG A 261 -18.77 -7.31 -9.03
CA ARG A 261 -19.69 -6.18 -9.17
C ARG A 261 -20.73 -6.19 -8.05
N GLN A 262 -20.86 -5.07 -7.35
CA GLN A 262 -21.81 -4.89 -6.27
C GLN A 262 -22.51 -3.54 -6.37
N ARG A 263 -23.68 -3.44 -5.71
CA ARG A 263 -24.34 -2.15 -5.49
C ARG A 263 -23.44 -1.28 -4.60
N ARG A 264 -23.11 -0.07 -5.08
CA ARG A 264 -22.34 0.91 -4.31
C ARG A 264 -23.13 1.36 -3.10
N ASP A 265 -22.56 1.20 -1.91
CA ASP A 265 -23.16 1.67 -0.66
C ASP A 265 -22.91 3.18 -0.50
N PRO A 266 -23.96 4.03 -0.47
CA PRO A 266 -23.80 5.48 -0.34
C PRO A 266 -23.11 5.89 0.97
N ALA A 267 -23.22 5.09 2.03
CA ALA A 267 -22.61 5.36 3.32
C ALA A 267 -21.21 4.75 3.48
N ALA A 268 -20.71 3.97 2.51
CA ALA A 268 -19.33 3.49 2.56
C ALA A 268 -18.34 4.60 2.21
N PRO A 269 -17.11 4.58 2.78
CA PRO A 269 -16.04 5.50 2.40
C PRO A 269 -15.74 5.41 0.90
N VAL A 270 -15.64 6.57 0.22
CA VAL A 270 -15.22 6.61 -1.18
C VAL A 270 -13.77 6.15 -1.31
N ARG A 271 -13.51 5.28 -2.29
CA ARG A 271 -12.22 4.60 -2.48
C ARG A 271 -11.73 4.64 -3.92
N HIS A 272 -10.46 4.29 -4.12
CA HIS A 272 -9.78 4.24 -5.41
C HIS A 272 -9.69 5.61 -6.10
N LEU A 273 -9.39 6.63 -5.28
CA LEU A 273 -9.12 8.00 -5.69
C LEU A 273 -7.62 8.22 -5.92
N SER A 274 -7.29 9.01 -6.93
CA SER A 274 -5.98 9.65 -7.06
C SER A 274 -5.82 10.74 -6.00
N TRP A 275 -4.57 11.18 -5.78
CA TRP A 275 -4.32 12.35 -4.95
C TRP A 275 -5.03 13.59 -5.52
N PHE A 276 -4.99 13.77 -6.85
CA PHE A 276 -5.71 14.87 -7.52
C PHE A 276 -7.23 14.84 -7.31
N GLU A 277 -7.88 13.67 -7.38
CA GLU A 277 -9.31 13.50 -7.09
C GLU A 277 -9.64 13.85 -5.63
N ALA A 278 -8.80 13.43 -4.68
CA ALA A 278 -8.96 13.73 -3.26
C ALA A 278 -8.78 15.23 -2.97
N ASP A 279 -7.76 15.86 -3.55
CA ASP A 279 -7.49 17.29 -3.39
C ASP A 279 -8.56 18.17 -4.05
N ALA A 280 -9.04 17.81 -5.25
CA ALA A 280 -10.13 18.52 -5.91
C ALA A 280 -11.44 18.47 -5.11
N PHE A 281 -11.76 17.31 -4.54
CA PHE A 281 -12.89 17.17 -3.62
C PHE A 281 -12.72 18.05 -2.37
N ALA A 282 -11.52 18.04 -1.77
CA ALA A 282 -11.23 18.84 -0.58
C ALA A 282 -11.46 20.34 -0.87
N ARG A 283 -10.93 20.87 -1.99
CA ARG A 283 -11.14 22.26 -2.40
C ARG A 283 -12.60 22.60 -2.67
N TRP A 284 -13.32 21.72 -3.37
CA TRP A 284 -14.76 21.90 -3.62
C TRP A 284 -15.55 22.03 -2.31
N SER A 285 -15.18 21.25 -1.29
CA SER A 285 -15.78 21.30 0.04
C SER A 285 -15.26 22.46 0.93
N ALA A 286 -14.53 23.42 0.37
CA ALA A 286 -13.86 24.51 1.09
C ALA A 286 -12.94 24.03 2.24
N CYS A 287 -12.33 22.86 2.06
CA CYS A 287 -11.38 22.23 2.96
C CYS A 287 -10.05 21.98 2.23
N ARG A 288 -9.15 21.23 2.87
CA ARG A 288 -7.89 20.76 2.31
C ARG A 288 -7.60 19.33 2.76
N LEU A 289 -6.56 18.72 2.20
CA LEU A 289 -5.99 17.49 2.75
C LEU A 289 -5.16 17.84 4.01
N PRO A 290 -5.14 16.97 5.05
CA PRO A 290 -4.20 17.12 6.16
C PRO A 290 -2.77 16.88 5.67
N THR A 291 -1.79 17.54 6.27
CA THR A 291 -0.40 17.12 6.17
C THR A 291 -0.19 15.78 6.89
N GLU A 292 0.86 15.03 6.56
CA GLU A 292 1.18 13.78 7.27
C GLU A 292 1.46 14.02 8.77
N ALA A 293 1.95 15.20 9.13
CA ALA A 293 2.23 15.61 10.50
C ALA A 293 0.95 15.90 11.29
N GLU A 294 -0.01 16.63 10.68
CA GLU A 294 -1.34 16.85 11.26
C GLU A 294 -2.06 15.52 11.49
N TRP A 295 -1.99 14.61 10.52
CA TRP A 295 -2.62 13.28 10.63
C TRP A 295 -2.01 12.44 11.75
N GLU A 296 -0.67 12.39 11.82
CA GLU A 296 0.04 11.64 12.86
C GLU A 296 -0.23 12.21 14.25
N HIS A 297 -0.21 13.54 14.38
CA HIS A 297 -0.53 14.20 15.63
C HIS A 297 -1.99 13.96 16.05
N ALA A 298 -2.93 13.98 15.10
CA ALA A 298 -4.32 13.70 15.35
C ALA A 298 -4.54 12.27 15.90
N CYS A 299 -3.88 11.28 15.31
CA CYS A 299 -3.93 9.91 15.83
C CYS A 299 -3.31 9.80 17.22
N ALA A 300 -2.15 10.44 17.45
CA ALA A 300 -1.49 10.43 18.75
C ALA A 300 -2.33 11.09 19.87
N LEU A 301 -3.06 12.16 19.56
CA LEU A 301 -3.84 12.91 20.55
C LEU A 301 -5.25 12.33 20.78
N HIS A 302 -5.95 11.97 19.70
CA HIS A 302 -7.36 11.57 19.76
C HIS A 302 -7.58 10.06 19.65
N GLY A 303 -6.58 9.30 19.22
CA GLY A 303 -6.61 7.85 19.17
C GLY A 303 -7.89 7.30 18.53
N PRO A 304 -8.73 6.54 19.27
CA PRO A 304 -9.97 5.97 18.75
C PRO A 304 -10.98 6.96 18.17
N ALA A 305 -10.93 8.24 18.57
CA ALA A 305 -11.83 9.26 18.01
C ALA A 305 -11.45 9.64 16.56
N MET A 306 -10.26 9.30 16.08
CA MET A 306 -9.98 9.27 14.64
C MET A 306 -10.60 8.02 14.02
N HIS A 307 -11.93 8.00 13.88
CA HIS A 307 -12.65 6.86 13.31
C HIS A 307 -12.08 6.49 11.94
N HIS A 308 -11.94 5.20 11.67
CA HIS A 308 -11.41 4.72 10.39
C HIS A 308 -9.97 5.17 10.08
N ALA A 309 -9.17 5.53 11.09
CA ALA A 309 -7.74 5.83 10.91
C ALA A 309 -6.98 4.66 10.27
N HIS A 310 -7.25 3.43 10.70
CA HIS A 310 -6.57 2.21 10.25
C HIS A 310 -7.57 1.15 9.80
N GLY A 311 -7.15 0.26 8.91
CA GLY A 311 -7.90 -0.91 8.45
C GLY A 311 -9.09 -0.62 7.53
N VAL A 312 -9.21 0.64 7.06
CA VAL A 312 -10.33 1.06 6.22
C VAL A 312 -9.82 1.52 4.87
N LEU A 313 -9.20 2.69 4.77
CA LEU A 313 -8.55 3.16 3.54
C LEU A 313 -7.25 3.88 3.89
N TRP A 314 -6.27 3.77 2.99
CA TRP A 314 -5.17 4.73 2.98
C TRP A 314 -5.70 6.13 2.73
N GLN A 315 -5.15 7.12 3.41
CA GLN A 315 -5.67 8.48 3.39
C GLN A 315 -4.64 9.41 2.78
N TRP A 316 -4.97 9.99 1.62
CA TRP A 316 -4.09 10.96 0.97
C TRP A 316 -3.82 12.15 1.89
N THR A 317 -2.55 12.55 1.97
CA THR A 317 -2.12 13.76 2.68
C THR A 317 -1.66 14.84 1.70
N ALA A 318 -1.52 16.08 2.18
CA ALA A 318 -0.88 17.17 1.46
C ALA A 318 0.66 17.05 1.41
N SER A 319 1.25 16.05 2.08
CA SER A 319 2.70 15.93 2.21
C SER A 319 3.33 15.17 1.04
N PRO A 320 4.32 15.75 0.34
CA PRO A 320 5.13 15.00 -0.60
C PRO A 320 6.01 13.98 0.15
N TYR A 321 6.25 12.82 -0.46
CA TYR A 321 7.13 11.82 0.13
C TYR A 321 8.59 12.27 0.07
N ARG A 322 9.06 12.81 1.19
CA ARG A 322 10.41 13.36 1.39
C ARG A 322 11.11 12.73 2.58
N PRO A 323 12.47 12.71 2.60
CA PRO A 323 13.21 12.27 3.77
C PRO A 323 12.88 13.17 4.96
N TYR A 324 12.67 12.56 6.13
CA TYR A 324 12.66 13.32 7.37
C TYR A 324 14.03 13.97 7.62
N PRO A 325 14.09 15.14 8.31
CA PRO A 325 15.35 15.79 8.64
C PRO A 325 16.31 14.84 9.36
N GLY A 326 17.48 14.58 8.77
CA GLY A 326 18.47 13.66 9.32
C GLY A 326 18.34 12.20 8.87
N PHE A 327 17.34 11.88 8.03
CA PHE A 327 17.24 10.56 7.40
C PHE A 327 18.54 10.21 6.66
N ARG A 328 19.00 8.96 6.85
CA ARG A 328 20.12 8.37 6.14
C ARG A 328 19.73 6.94 5.78
N PRO A 329 19.79 6.54 4.50
CA PRO A 329 19.49 5.16 4.14
C PRO A 329 20.53 4.21 4.76
N PRO A 330 20.14 2.98 5.15
CA PRO A 330 21.08 1.94 5.54
C PRO A 330 22.15 1.69 4.45
N PRO A 331 23.36 1.21 4.81
CA PRO A 331 24.35 0.82 3.82
C PRO A 331 23.94 -0.45 3.05
N GLY A 332 24.50 -0.64 1.85
CA GLY A 332 24.27 -1.83 1.02
C GLY A 332 22.93 -1.83 0.28
N ALA A 333 22.59 -2.97 -0.32
CA ALA A 333 21.40 -3.09 -1.18
C ALA A 333 20.10 -2.73 -0.47
N ILE A 334 19.98 -3.02 0.83
CA ILE A 334 18.80 -2.69 1.64
C ILE A 334 18.56 -1.18 1.72
N GLY A 335 19.59 -0.35 1.58
CA GLY A 335 19.45 1.11 1.50
C GLY A 335 18.60 1.61 0.32
N GLU A 336 18.40 0.77 -0.70
CA GLU A 336 17.55 1.08 -1.84
C GLU A 336 16.04 0.90 -1.56
N TYR A 337 15.66 0.39 -0.38
CA TYR A 337 14.28 0.04 -0.08
C TYR A 337 13.33 1.24 -0.18
N ASN A 338 13.68 2.36 0.43
CA ASN A 338 12.80 3.54 0.49
C ASN A 338 13.44 4.82 -0.07
N GLY A 339 14.69 5.11 0.30
CA GLY A 339 15.30 6.44 0.07
C GLY A 339 15.28 6.91 -1.39
N LYS A 340 15.51 6.03 -2.36
CA LYS A 340 15.53 6.39 -3.79
C LYS A 340 14.16 6.76 -4.37
N PHE A 341 13.08 6.46 -3.65
CA PHE A 341 11.71 6.75 -4.05
C PHE A 341 11.17 8.08 -3.51
N MET A 342 11.96 8.83 -2.73
CA MET A 342 11.56 10.10 -2.09
C MET A 342 11.52 11.32 -3.04
N SER A 343 10.90 11.13 -4.21
CA SER A 343 10.64 12.15 -5.22
C SER A 343 9.37 11.81 -6.01
N SER A 344 8.60 12.84 -6.39
CA SER A 344 7.44 12.72 -7.29
C SER A 344 6.32 11.79 -6.78
N GLN A 345 6.18 11.67 -5.46
CA GLN A 345 5.15 10.86 -4.80
C GLN A 345 4.54 11.63 -3.63
N MET A 346 3.30 11.28 -3.26
CA MET A 346 2.58 11.85 -2.13
C MET A 346 2.40 10.80 -1.05
N VAL A 347 2.42 11.23 0.21
CA VAL A 347 2.26 10.33 1.35
C VAL A 347 0.79 10.01 1.59
N LEU A 348 0.52 8.74 1.93
CA LEU A 348 -0.73 8.29 2.52
C LEU A 348 -0.49 7.75 3.93
N ARG A 349 -1.45 7.94 4.81
CA ARG A 349 -1.42 7.47 6.21
C ARG A 349 -2.58 6.53 6.53
N GLY A 350 -2.50 5.90 7.69
CA GLY A 350 -3.46 4.89 8.13
C GLY A 350 -3.09 3.49 7.65
N SER A 351 -4.11 2.76 7.20
CA SER A 351 -4.01 1.52 6.47
C SER A 351 -5.36 1.16 5.85
N CYS A 352 -5.38 0.20 4.93
CA CYS A 352 -6.62 -0.24 4.28
C CYS A 352 -7.07 -1.62 4.76
N TRP A 353 -8.28 -2.03 4.37
CA TRP A 353 -8.83 -3.34 4.75
C TRP A 353 -8.05 -4.55 4.19
N LEU A 354 -7.18 -4.31 3.21
CA LEU A 354 -6.27 -5.31 2.63
C LEU A 354 -4.95 -5.42 3.40
N THR A 355 -4.63 -4.39 4.21
CA THR A 355 -3.40 -4.36 5.01
C THR A 355 -3.45 -5.46 6.07
N PRO A 356 -2.43 -6.33 6.19
CA PRO A 356 -2.42 -7.39 7.20
C PRO A 356 -2.48 -6.87 8.64
N PRO A 357 -3.17 -7.57 9.56
CA PRO A 357 -3.17 -7.23 10.98
C PRO A 357 -1.74 -7.13 11.53
N GLY A 358 -1.48 -6.10 12.34
CA GLY A 358 -0.18 -5.86 12.95
C GLY A 358 0.85 -5.15 12.04
N HIS A 359 0.52 -4.82 10.79
CA HIS A 359 1.41 -4.08 9.88
C HIS A 359 1.30 -2.55 10.06
N SER A 360 0.12 -2.06 10.43
CA SER A 360 -0.18 -0.62 10.51
C SER A 360 0.48 0.05 11.72
N ARG A 361 0.84 1.32 11.54
CA ARG A 361 1.45 2.15 12.59
C ARG A 361 0.96 3.57 12.43
N ASP A 362 0.86 4.32 13.53
CA ASP A 362 0.59 5.74 13.44
C ASP A 362 1.67 6.48 12.69
N THR A 363 2.91 6.00 12.66
CA THR A 363 4.04 6.60 11.92
C THR A 363 4.18 6.11 10.48
N TYR A 364 3.32 5.18 10.03
CA TYR A 364 3.47 4.53 8.73
C TYR A 364 3.29 5.45 7.53
N ARG A 365 4.34 5.56 6.70
CA ARG A 365 4.35 6.38 5.49
C ARG A 365 4.24 5.50 4.25
N ASN A 366 3.02 5.29 3.77
CA ASN A 366 2.81 4.73 2.44
C ASN A 366 2.96 5.86 1.41
N PHE A 367 3.30 5.53 0.17
CA PHE A 367 3.56 6.53 -0.85
C PHE A 367 3.24 6.02 -2.25
N PHE A 368 2.59 6.88 -3.03
CA PHE A 368 2.29 6.61 -4.44
C PHE A 368 2.43 7.87 -5.28
N PRO A 369 2.68 7.74 -6.59
CA PRO A 369 2.54 8.85 -7.52
C PRO A 369 1.11 9.43 -7.45
N PRO A 370 0.94 10.76 -7.56
CA PRO A 370 -0.35 11.43 -7.31
C PRO A 370 -1.46 11.03 -8.30
N PHE A 371 -1.11 10.45 -9.45
CA PHE A 371 -2.04 9.94 -10.46
C PHE A 371 -2.56 8.52 -10.18
N SER A 372 -2.03 7.83 -9.16
CA SER A 372 -2.35 6.42 -8.90
C SER A 372 -3.76 6.28 -8.32
N ARG A 373 -4.59 5.42 -8.93
CA ARG A 373 -6.01 5.25 -8.56
C ARG A 373 -6.38 3.82 -8.15
N TRP A 374 -5.51 2.84 -8.40
CA TRP A 374 -5.80 1.42 -8.17
C TRP A 374 -5.72 1.04 -6.69
N MET A 375 -4.93 1.79 -5.90
CA MET A 375 -4.78 1.56 -4.47
C MET A 375 -6.10 1.75 -3.71
N ALA A 376 -6.24 1.09 -2.57
CA ALA A 376 -7.33 1.31 -1.62
C ALA A 376 -7.16 2.64 -0.86
N ALA A 377 -7.23 3.75 -1.60
CA ALA A 377 -7.05 5.10 -1.09
C ALA A 377 -8.36 5.90 -1.12
N GLY A 378 -8.62 6.61 -0.03
CA GLY A 378 -9.74 7.54 0.15
C GLY A 378 -9.25 8.91 0.62
N VAL A 379 -10.16 9.69 1.19
CA VAL A 379 -9.90 11.07 1.61
C VAL A 379 -10.47 11.37 3.00
N ARG A 380 -9.66 12.08 3.79
CA ARG A 380 -10.03 12.73 5.05
C ARG A 380 -9.76 14.22 4.90
N LEU A 381 -10.67 15.05 5.39
CA LEU A 381 -10.54 16.50 5.29
C LEU A 381 -9.85 17.10 6.52
N ALA A 382 -9.13 18.19 6.28
CA ALA A 382 -8.66 19.14 7.27
C ALA A 382 -9.05 20.56 6.87
N ARG A 383 -9.04 21.49 7.82
CA ARG A 383 -9.25 22.92 7.56
C ARG A 383 -8.45 23.78 8.52
#